data_AF-D4LA52-F1
#
_entry.id   AF-D4LA52-F1
#
_cell.length_a   1.000
_cell.length_b   1.000
_cell.length_c   1.000
_cell.angle_alpha   90.00
_cell.angle_beta   90.00
_cell.angle_gamma   90.00
#
_symmetry.space_group_name_H-M   'P 1'
#
loop_
_entity.id
_entity.type
_entity.pdbx_description
1 polymer ?
#
loop_
_entity_poly.entity_id
_entity_poly.type
_entity_poly.pdbx_seq_one_letter_code
_entity_poly.pdbx_strand_id
1 'polypeptide(L)' 'MEKNSHIQCTVQQCKHNNACCNLCSLDVIRIGTHEQNPTMAECTDCNSFELRSNCCG' A
#
# COMPACT_ATOMS: atom_id res chain seq x y z
N MET A 1 -5.48 5.35 13.58
CA MET A 1 -5.50 5.55 12.11
C MET A 1 -6.92 5.36 11.66
N GLU A 2 -7.50 6.39 11.06
CA GLU A 2 -8.73 6.23 10.27
C GLU A 2 -8.50 5.17 9.20
N LYS A 3 -9.46 4.27 9.00
CA LYS A 3 -9.36 3.14 8.08
C LYS A 3 -10.27 3.39 6.90
N ASN A 4 -9.75 3.21 5.69
CA ASN A 4 -10.54 3.25 4.49
C ASN A 4 -11.04 1.84 4.16
N SER A 5 -12.35 1.59 4.34
CA SER A 5 -12.99 0.30 4.05
C SER A 5 -13.00 -0.08 2.56
N HIS A 6 -12.68 0.88 1.67
CA HIS A 6 -12.66 0.66 0.24
C HIS A 6 -11.27 0.31 -0.31
N ILE A 7 -10.22 0.38 0.52
CA ILE A 7 -8.85 0.06 0.10
C ILE A 7 -8.28 -1.00 1.03
N GLN A 8 -8.23 -2.23 0.55
CA GLN A 8 -7.58 -3.32 1.26
C GLN A 8 -6.06 -3.22 1.11
N CYS A 9 -5.36 -3.50 2.20
CA CYS A 9 -3.91 -3.60 2.22
C CYS A 9 -3.56 -4.81 3.06
N THR A 10 -2.86 -5.79 2.52
CA THR A 10 -2.42 -6.98 3.27
C THR A 10 -0.92 -6.96 3.57
N VAL A 11 -0.20 -6.00 2.98
CA VAL A 11 1.24 -5.80 3.15
C VAL A 11 1.50 -5.25 4.55
N GLN A 12 1.93 -6.12 5.48
CA GLN A 12 2.12 -5.78 6.89
C GLN A 12 3.22 -4.73 7.11
N GLN A 13 4.19 -4.68 6.20
CA GLN A 13 5.28 -3.71 6.21
C GLN A 13 4.86 -2.35 5.67
N CYS A 14 3.65 -2.20 5.12
CA CYS A 14 3.16 -0.89 4.67
C CYS A 14 2.81 -0.01 5.87
N LYS A 15 3.34 1.21 5.91
CA LYS A 15 3.06 2.22 6.93
C LYS A 15 1.58 2.56 7.03
N HIS A 16 0.86 2.53 5.91
CA HIS A 16 -0.56 2.84 5.82
C HIS A 16 -1.48 1.65 6.13
N ASN A 17 -0.91 0.46 6.31
CA ASN A 17 -1.66 -0.72 6.67
C ASN A 17 -2.16 -0.63 8.13
N ASN A 18 -3.45 -0.84 8.33
CA ASN A 18 -4.02 -1.14 9.63
C ASN A 18 -3.87 -2.65 9.90
N ALA A 19 -2.84 -3.02 10.67
CA ALA A 19 -2.43 -4.41 10.91
C ALA A 19 -3.53 -5.29 11.52
N CYS A 20 -4.51 -4.70 12.21
CA CYS A 20 -5.61 -5.47 12.81
C CYS A 20 -6.70 -5.83 11.81
N CYS A 21 -6.84 -5.11 10.69
CA CYS A 21 -7.98 -5.25 9.79
C CYS A 21 -7.61 -5.38 8.31
N ASN A 22 -6.31 -5.35 7.94
CA ASN A 22 -5.84 -5.41 6.55
C ASN A 22 -6.49 -4.34 5.64
N LEU A 23 -6.65 -3.13 6.16
CA LEU A 23 -7.18 -1.97 5.43
C LEU A 23 -6.13 -0.88 5.36
N CYS A 24 -6.11 -0.13 4.27
CA CYS A 24 -5.28 1.05 4.12
C CYS A 24 -5.91 2.24 4.90
N SER A 25 -5.10 3.15 5.40
CA SER A 25 -5.56 4.40 6.01
C SER A 25 -5.65 5.57 5.03
N LEU A 26 -5.24 5.38 3.78
CA LEU A 26 -5.30 6.42 2.75
C LEU A 26 -6.69 6.48 2.13
N ASP A 27 -7.17 7.68 1.83
CA ASP A 27 -8.42 7.87 1.08
C ASP A 27 -8.27 7.54 -0.41
N VAL A 28 -7.07 7.78 -0.94
CA VAL A 28 -6.70 7.54 -2.34
C VAL A 28 -5.35 6.85 -2.40
N ILE A 29 -5.20 5.88 -3.30
CA ILE A 29 -3.92 5.27 -3.66
C ILE A 29 -3.58 5.56 -5.11
N ARG A 30 -2.29 5.59 -5.42
CA ARG A 30 -1.79 5.66 -6.79
C ARG A 30 -1.22 4.31 -7.19
N ILE A 31 -1.76 3.73 -8.25
CA ILE A 31 -1.14 2.58 -8.93
C ILE A 31 -0.25 3.10 -10.06
N GLY A 32 0.92 2.51 -10.21
CA GLY A 32 1.87 2.82 -11.26
C GLY A 32 2.52 1.56 -11.80
N THR A 33 3.56 1.77 -12.60
CA THR A 33 4.41 0.72 -13.16
C THR A 33 5.78 1.34 -13.39
N HIS A 34 6.82 0.51 -13.37
CA HIS A 34 8.18 0.90 -13.75
C HIS A 34 8.52 0.52 -15.20
N GLU A 35 7.56 -0.04 -15.94
CA GLU A 35 7.67 -0.43 -17.35
C GLU A 35 6.81 0.50 -18.24
N GLN A 36 7.09 0.55 -19.54
CA GLN A 36 6.35 1.42 -20.45
C GLN A 36 4.94 0.88 -20.78
N ASN A 37 4.77 -0.44 -20.84
CA ASN A 37 3.52 -1.11 -21.23
C ASN A 37 3.33 -2.42 -20.42
N PRO A 38 2.93 -2.34 -19.14
CA PRO A 38 2.75 -3.53 -18.31
C PRO A 38 1.58 -4.37 -18.83
N THR A 39 1.81 -5.68 -18.97
CA THR A 39 0.77 -6.65 -19.39
C THR A 39 0.42 -7.66 -18.30
N MET A 40 1.21 -7.67 -17.22
CA MET A 40 1.07 -8.55 -16.07
C MET A 40 0.77 -7.72 -14.81
N ALA A 41 -0.02 -8.27 -13.88
CA ALA A 41 -0.38 -7.56 -12.65
C ALA A 41 0.85 -7.30 -11.76
N GLU A 42 1.82 -8.19 -11.82
CA GLU A 42 3.10 -8.12 -11.12
C GLU A 42 3.96 -6.93 -11.58
N CYS A 43 3.69 -6.37 -12.77
CA CYS A 43 4.34 -5.16 -13.28
C CYS A 43 3.63 -3.88 -12.81
N THR A 44 2.55 -4.00 -12.03
CA THR A 44 1.82 -2.87 -11.45
C THR A 44 2.14 -2.71 -9.96
N ASP A 45 2.59 -1.53 -9.59
CA ASP A 45 3.07 -1.19 -8.26
C ASP A 45 2.10 -0.26 -7.55
N CYS A 46 2.00 -0.38 -6.21
CA CYS A 46 1.36 0.64 -5.40
C CYS A 46 2.36 1.77 -5.12
N ASN A 47 2.29 2.84 -5.89
CA ASN A 47 3.17 4.01 -5.74
C ASN A 47 2.90 4.82 -4.46
N SER A 48 1.87 4.48 -3.70
CA SER A 48 1.59 5.02 -2.37
C SER A 48 2.19 4.18 -1.23
N PHE A 49 2.97 3.14 -1.55
CA PHE A 49 3.62 2.32 -0.53
C PHE A 49 4.74 3.11 0.17
N GLU A 50 4.64 3.19 1.49
CA GLU A 50 5.73 3.61 2.37
C GLU A 50 6.07 2.46 3.31
N LEU A 51 7.36 2.14 3.47
CA LEU A 51 7.80 1.15 4.44
C LEU A 51 7.49 1.68 5.85
N ARG A 52 6.84 0.86 6.68
CA ARG A 52 6.66 1.12 8.11
C ARG A 52 8.05 1.17 8.73
N SER A 53 8.50 2.36 9.11
CA SER A 53 9.74 2.50 9.86
C SER A 53 9.58 1.76 11.19
N ASN A 54 10.35 0.70 11.40
CA ASN A 54 10.63 0.24 12.76
C ASN A 54 11.49 1.34 13.39
N CYS A 55 10.87 2.28 14.12
CA CYS A 55 11.61 3.13 15.04
C CYS A 55 12.11 2.25 16.20
N CYS A 56 13.22 1.55 15.98
CA CYS A 56 14.16 1.19 17.03
C CYS A 56 15.35 2.13 16.89
N GLY A 57 15.28 3.25 17.62
CA GLY A 57 16.45 3.75 18.34
C GLY A 57 16.50 3.06 19.68
#